data_AF-A0A415Z9K6-F1
#
_entry.id   AF-A0A415Z9K6-F1
#
_cell.length_a   1.000
_cell.length_b   1.000
_cell.length_c   1.000
_cell.angle_alpha   90.00
_cell.angle_beta   90.00
_cell.angle_gamma   90.00
#
_symmetry.space_group_name_H-M   'P 1'
#
loop_
_entity.id
_entity.type
_entity.pdbx_description
1 polymer ?
#
loop_
_entity_poly.entity_id
_entity_poly.type
_entity_poly.pdbx_seq_one_letter_code
_entity_poly.pdbx_strand_id
1 'polypeptide(L)'
;MHYNGPIIRPHTEANDLFVEVTVGCTHNSCTFCNFYHGYPFRMAPLEQVEADLQEARRYTDDPGRIWASGGNPYAMSTERLAELGRLFKKYFPNTPLATYARVDDLNRKTVEEMRYLRDLGWDDLVIGIESGDDDVLRHVNKGYTAADILEG
;
A
#
# COMPACT_ATOMS: atom_id res chain seq x y z
N MET A 1 16.27 1.43 9.30
CA MET A 1 14.86 1.40 8.88
C MET A 1 14.21 0.21 9.57
N HIS A 2 12.90 0.24 9.80
CA HIS A 2 12.19 -0.80 10.54
C HIS A 2 11.30 -1.63 9.61
N TYR A 3 11.47 -2.96 9.64
CA TYR A 3 10.64 -3.91 8.90
C TYR A 3 10.31 -5.10 9.77
N ASN A 4 9.04 -5.47 9.81
CA ASN A 4 8.51 -6.49 10.70
C ASN A 4 7.71 -7.57 9.96
N GLY A 5 7.75 -7.58 8.63
CA GLY A 5 7.14 -8.56 7.76
C GLY A 5 7.89 -8.66 6.43
N PRO A 6 7.42 -9.48 5.48
CA PRO A 6 8.03 -9.54 4.16
C PRO A 6 7.87 -8.19 3.45
N ILE A 7 8.91 -7.82 2.70
CA ILE A 7 8.86 -6.70 1.77
C ILE A 7 8.63 -7.28 0.39
N ILE A 8 7.43 -7.09 -0.14
CA ILE A 8 7.11 -7.48 -1.51
C ILE A 8 7.43 -6.30 -2.41
N ARG A 9 8.38 -6.47 -3.31
CA ARG A 9 8.85 -5.45 -4.24
C ARG A 9 8.47 -5.85 -5.66
N PRO A 10 7.70 -5.03 -6.41
CA PRO A 10 7.49 -5.28 -7.83
C PRO A 10 8.82 -5.18 -8.58
N HIS A 11 8.99 -6.00 -9.62
CA HIS A 11 10.27 -6.08 -10.36
C HIS A 11 10.71 -4.76 -11.01
N THR A 12 9.79 -3.82 -11.24
CA THR A 12 10.04 -2.50 -11.83
C THR A 12 10.60 -1.47 -10.85
N GLU A 13 10.51 -1.72 -9.54
CA GLU A 13 10.70 -0.70 -8.49
C GLU A 13 12.05 -0.83 -7.76
N ALA A 14 13.13 -1.09 -8.51
CA ALA A 14 14.45 -1.34 -7.94
C ALA A 14 15.04 -0.12 -7.20
N ASN A 15 14.71 1.09 -7.67
CA ASN A 15 15.25 2.37 -7.17
C ASN A 15 14.32 3.08 -6.18
N ASP A 16 13.21 2.46 -5.80
CA ASP A 16 12.21 3.04 -4.92
C ASP A 16 12.58 2.87 -3.44
N LEU A 17 12.18 3.86 -2.64
CA LEU A 17 12.31 3.84 -1.20
C LEU A 17 11.10 3.14 -0.58
N PHE A 18 11.29 1.94 -0.03
CA PHE A 18 10.23 1.21 0.65
C PHE A 18 10.18 1.61 2.13
N VAL A 19 9.06 2.13 2.59
CA VAL A 19 8.84 2.51 3.99
C VAL A 19 7.68 1.68 4.55
N GLU A 20 7.92 0.90 5.61
CA GLU A 20 6.86 0.10 6.23
C GLU A 20 5.80 1.00 6.87
N VAL A 21 4.57 0.93 6.38
CA VAL A 21 3.42 1.65 6.96
C VAL A 21 2.35 0.70 7.49
N THR A 22 2.31 -0.54 7.00
CA THR A 22 1.52 -1.62 7.56
C THR A 22 2.31 -2.93 7.54
N VAL A 23 1.88 -3.88 8.37
CA VAL A 23 2.35 -5.27 8.35
C VAL A 23 1.13 -6.16 8.16
N GLY A 24 1.26 -7.24 7.40
CA GLY A 24 0.16 -8.14 7.13
C GLY A 24 -0.85 -7.57 6.12
N CYS A 25 -1.93 -8.31 5.89
CA CYS A 25 -3.02 -7.93 5.00
C CYS A 25 -4.34 -7.97 5.77
N THR A 26 -5.29 -7.07 5.47
CA THR A 26 -6.62 -7.06 6.12
C THR A 26 -7.45 -8.31 5.82
N HIS A 27 -7.24 -8.94 4.66
CA HIS A 27 -7.95 -10.16 4.26
C HIS A 27 -7.26 -11.44 4.76
N ASN A 28 -5.93 -11.51 4.58
CA ASN A 28 -5.02 -12.59 5.03
C ASN A 28 -5.53 -14.05 4.88
N SER A 29 -6.40 -14.31 3.90
CA SER A 29 -7.08 -15.61 3.76
C SER A 29 -7.04 -16.15 2.33
N CYS A 30 -6.32 -15.48 1.42
CA CYS A 30 -6.13 -15.97 0.05
C CYS A 30 -5.36 -17.30 0.07
N THR A 31 -5.85 -18.33 -0.61
CA THR A 31 -5.27 -19.68 -0.54
C THR A 31 -3.87 -19.81 -1.15
N PHE A 32 -3.48 -18.87 -2.03
CA PHE A 32 -2.17 -18.84 -2.69
C PHE A 32 -1.15 -17.92 -2.01
N CYS A 33 -1.60 -16.99 -1.16
CA CYS A 33 -0.73 -15.93 -0.65
C CYS A 33 0.16 -16.47 0.46
N ASN A 34 1.44 -16.70 0.17
CA ASN A 34 2.41 -17.16 1.17
C ASN A 34 3.17 -16.02 1.87
N PHE A 35 2.95 -14.76 1.46
CA PHE A 35 3.70 -13.62 1.98
C PHE A 35 3.31 -13.31 3.43
N TYR A 36 2.02 -13.04 3.68
CA TYR A 36 1.57 -12.45 4.95
C TYR A 36 1.04 -13.47 5.96
N HIS A 37 1.19 -14.77 5.70
CA HIS A 37 0.86 -15.83 6.64
C HIS A 37 1.64 -15.65 7.95
N GLY A 38 0.93 -15.62 9.09
CA GLY A 38 1.53 -15.40 10.41
C GLY A 38 1.80 -13.93 10.77
N TYR A 39 1.52 -12.98 9.86
CA TYR A 39 1.66 -11.55 10.12
C TYR A 39 0.28 -10.90 10.27
N PRO A 40 -0.21 -10.65 11.50
CA PRO A 40 -1.49 -9.99 11.70
C PRO A 40 -1.44 -8.56 11.16
N PHE A 41 -2.56 -8.12 10.59
CA PHE A 41 -2.66 -6.76 10.08
C PHE A 41 -2.45 -5.75 11.21
N ARG A 42 -1.52 -4.82 11.00
CA ARG A 42 -1.34 -3.65 11.86
C ARG A 42 -0.77 -2.48 11.09
N MET A 43 -1.04 -1.28 11.57
CA MET A 43 -0.41 -0.06 11.09
C MET A 43 0.87 0.22 11.88
N ALA A 44 1.90 0.69 11.20
CA ALA A 44 3.10 1.18 11.85
C ALA A 44 2.79 2.50 12.58
N PRO A 45 3.38 2.74 13.77
CA PRO A 45 3.35 4.05 14.42
C PRO A 45 3.97 5.12 13.51
N LEU A 46 3.46 6.35 13.55
CA LEU A 46 4.03 7.42 12.70
C LEU A 46 5.46 7.75 13.09
N GLU A 47 5.79 7.61 14.37
CA GLU A 47 7.12 7.85 14.90
C GLU A 47 8.14 6.90 14.27
N GLN A 48 7.74 5.65 14.00
CA GLN A 48 8.55 4.68 13.25
C GLN A 48 8.73 5.15 11.80
N VAL A 49 7.62 5.50 11.13
CA VAL A 49 7.64 5.95 9.73
C VAL A 49 8.53 7.19 9.57
N GLU A 50 8.42 8.15 10.48
CA GLU A 50 9.23 9.37 10.47
C GLU A 50 10.72 9.07 10.73
N ALA A 51 11.03 8.17 11.67
CA ALA A 51 12.41 7.74 11.92
C ALA A 51 13.03 7.08 10.67
N ASP A 52 12.26 6.26 9.95
CA ASP A 52 12.72 5.59 8.73
C ASP A 52 12.96 6.59 7.59
N LEU A 53 12.13 7.63 7.46
CA LEU A 53 12.35 8.71 6.49
C LEU A 53 13.60 9.54 6.83
N GLN A 54 13.81 9.87 8.11
CA GLN A 54 15.00 10.57 8.57
C GLN A 54 16.28 9.77 8.28
N GLU A 55 16.23 8.45 8.47
CA GLU A 55 17.32 7.56 8.11
C GLU A 55 17.53 7.55 6.59
N ALA A 56 16.47 7.37 5.80
CA ALA A 56 16.54 7.33 4.34
C ALA A 56 17.13 8.61 3.74
N ARG A 57 16.82 9.78 4.31
CA ARG A 57 17.41 11.06 3.89
C ARG A 57 18.92 11.15 4.03
N ARG A 58 19.54 10.28 4.83
CA ARG A 58 21.01 10.20 4.94
C ARG A 58 21.65 9.49 3.75
N TYR A 59 20.87 8.75 2.97
CA TYR A 59 21.36 7.89 1.90
C TYR A 59 20.89 8.32 0.50
N THR A 60 19.74 8.99 0.40
CA THR A 60 19.23 9.50 -0.87
C THR A 60 18.48 10.82 -0.68
N ASP A 61 18.62 11.70 -1.67
CA ASP A 61 17.82 12.92 -1.82
C ASP A 61 16.68 12.73 -2.85
N ASP A 62 16.81 11.75 -3.74
CA ASP A 62 15.93 11.57 -4.90
C ASP A 62 15.65 10.08 -5.15
N PRO A 63 14.83 9.44 -4.28
CA PRO A 63 14.31 8.12 -4.58
C PRO A 63 13.32 8.20 -5.75
N GLY A 64 13.27 7.16 -6.58
CA GLY A 64 12.34 7.11 -7.72
C GLY A 64 10.90 7.35 -7.28
N ARG A 65 10.43 6.55 -6.31
CA ARG A 65 9.18 6.73 -5.58
C ARG A 65 9.35 6.40 -4.11
N ILE A 66 8.40 6.82 -3.29
CA ILE A 66 8.22 6.28 -1.94
C ILE A 66 7.14 5.21 -2.02
N TRP A 67 7.53 3.97 -1.77
CA TRP A 67 6.64 2.84 -1.66
C TRP A 67 6.18 2.66 -0.22
N ALA A 68 4.91 2.96 0.04
CA ALA A 68 4.30 2.66 1.33
C ALA A 68 4.10 1.14 1.39
N SER A 69 4.99 0.48 2.12
CA SER A 69 5.11 -0.98 2.17
C SER A 69 4.20 -1.59 3.22
N GLY A 70 3.82 -2.83 2.96
CA GLY A 70 2.91 -3.64 3.77
C GLY A 70 1.96 -4.45 2.88
N GLY A 71 1.18 -5.35 3.48
CA GLY A 71 0.32 -6.25 2.71
C GLY A 71 -1.01 -5.66 2.27
N ASN A 72 -1.50 -4.65 2.98
CA ASN A 72 -2.62 -3.83 2.51
C ASN A 72 -2.62 -2.42 3.12
N PRO A 73 -1.74 -1.51 2.69
CA PRO A 73 -1.75 -0.15 3.21
C PRO A 73 -2.95 0.69 2.79
N TYR A 74 -3.48 0.51 1.57
CA TYR A 74 -4.60 1.35 1.09
C TYR A 74 -5.93 1.12 1.85
N ALA A 75 -6.03 0.02 2.60
CA ALA A 75 -7.12 -0.21 3.56
C ALA A 75 -7.20 0.84 4.69
N MET A 76 -6.17 1.64 4.91
CA MET A 76 -6.21 2.77 5.85
C MET A 76 -7.26 3.82 5.45
N SER A 77 -7.72 4.61 6.41
CA SER A 77 -8.64 5.72 6.13
C SER A 77 -7.99 6.78 5.24
N THR A 78 -8.80 7.57 4.55
CA THR A 78 -8.33 8.70 3.73
C THR A 78 -7.47 9.66 4.56
N GLU A 79 -7.86 9.97 5.80
CA GLU A 79 -7.12 10.85 6.69
C GLU A 79 -5.73 10.29 7.03
N ARG A 80 -5.65 8.98 7.29
CA ARG A 80 -4.40 8.31 7.63
C ARG A 80 -3.45 8.26 6.43
N LEU A 81 -3.97 7.96 5.23
CA LEU A 81 -3.17 8.02 3.99
C LEU A 81 -2.72 9.44 3.67
N ALA A 82 -3.56 10.43 3.95
CA ALA A 82 -3.22 11.84 3.78
C ALA A 82 -2.15 12.31 4.78
N GLU A 83 -2.20 11.82 6.02
CA GLU A 83 -1.18 12.05 7.05
C GLU A 83 0.18 11.48 6.63
N LEU A 84 0.20 10.22 6.17
CA LEU A 84 1.39 9.59 5.61
C LEU A 84 1.92 10.33 4.38
N GLY A 85 1.04 10.71 3.45
CA GLY A 85 1.41 11.47 2.26
C GLY A 85 2.08 12.80 2.61
N ARG A 86 1.50 13.58 3.52
CA ARG A 86 2.11 14.82 4.02
C ARG A 86 3.47 14.57 4.69
N LEU A 87 3.59 13.50 5.47
CA LEU A 87 4.84 13.14 6.13
C LEU A 87 5.92 12.76 5.09
N PHE A 88 5.58 11.96 4.08
CA PHE A 88 6.49 11.63 2.98
C PHE A 88 6.94 12.88 2.23
N LYS A 89 5.99 13.75 1.86
CA LYS A 89 6.26 15.01 1.16
C LYS A 89 7.06 16.01 1.99
N LYS A 90 6.99 15.96 3.32
CA LYS A 90 7.87 16.76 4.21
C LYS A 90 9.35 16.42 4.00
N TYR A 91 9.68 15.15 3.78
CA TYR A 91 11.07 14.70 3.62
C TYR A 91 11.51 14.64 2.15
N PHE A 92 10.58 14.29 1.25
CA PHE A 92 10.81 14.12 -0.18
C PHE A 92 9.68 14.81 -1.00
N PRO A 93 9.72 16.15 -1.13
CA PRO A 93 8.59 16.94 -1.64
C PRO A 93 8.13 16.59 -3.06
N ASN A 94 9.07 16.21 -3.93
CA ASN A 94 8.80 15.97 -5.35
C ASN A 94 8.65 14.49 -5.71
N THR A 95 8.75 13.59 -4.73
CA THR A 95 8.77 12.15 -5.00
C THR A 95 7.35 11.58 -5.06
N PRO A 96 6.96 10.86 -6.13
CA PRO A 96 5.67 10.18 -6.22
C PRO A 96 5.50 9.11 -5.14
N LEU A 97 4.27 8.84 -4.73
CA LEU A 97 3.94 7.85 -3.70
C LEU A 97 3.20 6.67 -4.34
N ALA A 98 3.59 5.46 -3.95
CA ALA A 98 3.02 4.22 -4.42
C ALA A 98 2.63 3.30 -3.26
N THR A 99 1.61 2.45 -3.45
CA THR A 99 1.23 1.44 -2.46
C THR A 99 0.49 0.27 -3.08
N TYR A 100 0.38 -0.82 -2.33
CA TYR A 100 -0.57 -1.89 -2.59
C TYR A 100 -1.99 -1.53 -2.12
N ALA A 101 -2.97 -2.04 -2.86
CA ALA A 101 -4.39 -1.97 -2.55
C ALA A 101 -5.09 -3.28 -2.94
N ARG A 102 -6.28 -3.51 -2.38
CA ARG A 102 -7.25 -4.47 -2.90
C ARG A 102 -8.41 -3.75 -3.57
N VAL A 103 -9.15 -4.48 -4.40
CA VAL A 103 -10.35 -3.99 -5.09
C VAL A 103 -11.38 -3.45 -4.10
N ASP A 104 -11.65 -4.19 -3.02
CA ASP A 104 -12.61 -3.83 -1.97
C ASP A 104 -12.16 -2.62 -1.12
N ASP A 105 -10.90 -2.20 -1.18
CA ASP A 105 -10.45 -0.96 -0.54
C ASP A 105 -10.83 0.30 -1.35
N LEU A 106 -11.00 0.16 -2.67
CA LEU A 106 -11.41 1.26 -3.55
C LEU A 106 -12.87 1.63 -3.28
N ASN A 107 -13.73 0.62 -3.12
CA ASN A 107 -15.15 0.78 -2.83
C ASN A 107 -15.44 1.46 -1.47
N ARG A 108 -14.41 1.63 -0.64
CA ARG A 108 -14.49 2.29 0.68
C ARG A 108 -14.15 3.77 0.64
N LYS A 109 -13.82 4.32 -0.52
CA LYS A 109 -13.45 5.74 -0.71
C LYS A 109 -14.27 6.32 -1.85
N THR A 110 -14.67 7.57 -1.72
CA THR A 110 -15.30 8.29 -2.83
C THR A 110 -14.26 8.70 -3.87
N VAL A 111 -14.70 9.02 -5.07
CA VAL A 111 -13.83 9.54 -6.13
C VAL A 111 -13.17 10.85 -5.67
N GLU A 112 -13.86 11.68 -4.90
CA GLU A 112 -13.33 12.92 -4.33
C GLU A 112 -12.20 12.66 -3.34
N GLU A 113 -12.34 11.64 -2.48
CA GLU A 113 -11.27 11.22 -1.57
C GLU A 113 -10.06 10.68 -2.32
N MET A 114 -10.28 9.89 -3.38
CA MET A 114 -9.19 9.38 -4.21
C MET A 114 -8.46 10.52 -4.95
N ARG A 115 -9.19 11.50 -5.48
CA ARG A 115 -8.60 12.72 -6.08
C ARG A 115 -7.78 13.49 -5.06
N TYR A 116 -8.31 13.66 -3.84
CA TYR A 116 -7.59 14.32 -2.76
C TYR A 116 -6.27 13.60 -2.40
N LEU A 117 -6.27 12.26 -2.35
CA LEU A 117 -5.05 11.49 -2.12
C LEU A 117 -4.06 11.62 -3.28
N ARG A 118 -4.55 11.63 -4.52
CA ARG A 118 -3.72 11.91 -5.70
C ARG A 118 -3.08 13.29 -5.64
N ASP A 119 -3.80 14.33 -5.21
CA ASP A 119 -3.25 15.68 -5.05
C ASP A 119 -2.13 15.74 -3.98
N LEU A 120 -2.12 14.79 -3.03
CA LEU A 120 -1.03 14.61 -2.06
C LEU A 120 0.14 13.78 -2.60
N GLY A 121 0.05 13.29 -3.84
CA GLY A 121 1.08 12.55 -4.56
C GLY A 121 0.95 11.03 -4.54
N TRP A 122 -0.19 10.47 -4.09
CA TRP A 122 -0.50 9.05 -4.28
C TRP A 122 -0.83 8.78 -5.75
N ASP A 123 0.20 8.46 -6.53
CA ASP A 123 0.12 8.41 -7.99
C ASP A 123 0.03 6.99 -8.55
N ASP A 124 0.41 5.98 -7.77
CA ASP A 124 0.39 4.57 -8.17
C ASP A 124 -0.23 3.67 -7.11
N LEU A 125 -1.28 2.95 -7.50
CA LEU A 125 -1.93 1.92 -6.69
C LEU A 125 -1.79 0.59 -7.41
N VAL A 126 -1.03 -0.34 -6.81
CA VAL A 126 -0.91 -1.69 -7.33
C VAL A 126 -1.98 -2.57 -6.71
N ILE A 127 -2.94 -2.96 -7.54
CA ILE A 127 -4.11 -3.73 -7.15
C ILE A 127 -3.91 -5.19 -7.55
N GLY A 128 -3.94 -6.09 -6.57
CA GLY A 128 -3.89 -7.53 -6.84
C GLY A 128 -5.26 -8.05 -7.23
N ILE A 129 -5.60 -8.01 -8.53
CA ILE A 129 -6.90 -8.48 -9.07
C ILE A 129 -6.98 -10.02 -9.15
N GLU A 130 -5.88 -10.67 -9.53
CA GLU A 130 -5.69 -12.12 -9.72
C GLU A 130 -6.53 -12.79 -10.83
N SER A 131 -7.84 -12.52 -10.91
CA SER A 131 -8.75 -13.13 -11.89
C SER A 131 -10.00 -12.27 -12.12
N GLY A 132 -10.61 -12.40 -13.30
CA GLY A 132 -11.96 -11.90 -13.61
C GLY A 132 -13.03 -12.99 -13.66
N ASP A 133 -12.71 -14.21 -13.24
CA ASP A 133 -13.62 -15.36 -13.14
C ASP A 133 -14.00 -15.60 -11.68
N ASP A 134 -15.30 -15.53 -11.37
CA ASP A 134 -15.83 -15.70 -10.01
C ASP A 134 -15.54 -17.08 -9.41
N ASP A 135 -15.49 -18.14 -10.23
CA ASP A 135 -15.17 -19.49 -9.75
C ASP A 135 -13.71 -19.54 -9.29
N VAL A 136 -12.81 -18.90 -10.03
CA VAL A 136 -11.41 -18.75 -9.63
C VAL A 136 -11.29 -17.89 -8.37
N LEU A 137 -11.94 -16.73 -8.33
CA LEU A 137 -11.90 -15.82 -7.18
C LEU A 137 -12.41 -16.47 -5.89
N ARG A 138 -13.48 -17.27 -5.97
CA ARG A 138 -13.95 -18.09 -4.84
C ARG A 138 -12.98 -19.20 -4.48
N HIS A 139 -12.42 -19.90 -5.46
CA HIS A 139 -11.45 -20.98 -5.22
C HIS A 139 -10.21 -20.46 -4.48
N VAL A 140 -9.71 -19.28 -4.87
CA VAL A 140 -8.57 -18.66 -4.20
C VAL A 140 -8.92 -17.88 -2.95
N ASN A 141 -10.21 -17.88 -2.56
CA ASN A 141 -10.76 -17.09 -1.46
C ASN A 141 -10.28 -15.64 -1.49
N LYS A 142 -10.45 -14.93 -2.62
CA LYS A 142 -9.93 -13.57 -2.76
C LYS A 142 -10.72 -12.54 -1.95
N GLY A 143 -12.02 -12.80 -1.72
CA GLY A 143 -12.91 -11.98 -0.90
C GLY A 143 -13.71 -10.93 -1.67
N TYR A 144 -13.69 -10.96 -3.01
CA TYR A 144 -14.53 -10.14 -3.90
C TYR A 144 -14.86 -10.92 -5.17
N THR A 145 -15.77 -10.36 -5.99
CA THR A 145 -16.26 -10.90 -7.27
C THR A 145 -15.73 -10.09 -8.46
N ALA A 146 -15.96 -10.60 -9.67
CA ALA A 146 -15.66 -9.90 -10.91
C ALA A 146 -16.46 -8.59 -11.06
N ALA A 147 -17.68 -8.54 -10.52
CA ALA A 147 -18.50 -7.34 -10.50
C ALA A 147 -17.87 -6.23 -9.66
N ASP A 148 -17.33 -6.57 -8.48
CA ASP A 148 -16.66 -5.61 -7.59
C ASP A 148 -15.44 -4.93 -8.28
N ILE A 149 -14.78 -5.63 -9.21
CA ILE A 149 -13.65 -5.08 -10.00
C ILE A 149 -14.12 -3.97 -10.94
N LEU A 150 -15.33 -4.08 -11.48
CA LEU A 150 -15.88 -3.10 -12.43
C LEU A 150 -16.48 -1.88 -11.72
N GLU A 151 -16.92 -2.04 -10.47
CA GLU A 151 -17.47 -0.96 -9.65
C GLU A 151 -16.39 -0.05 -9.06
N GLY A 152 -15.21 -0.61 -8.77
CA GLY A 152 -14.08 0.07 -8.13
C GLY A 152 -13.32 1.08 -8.99
#